data_AF-W0J7D9-F1
#
_entry.id   AF-W0J7D9-F1
#
_cell.length_a   1.000
_cell.length_b   1.000
_cell.length_c   1.000
_cell.angle_alpha   90.00
_cell.angle_beta   90.00
_cell.angle_gamma   90.00
#
_symmetry.space_group_name_H-M   'P 1'
#
loop_
_entity.id
_entity.type
_entity.pdbx_description
1 polymer ?
#
loop_
_entity_poly.entity_id
_entity_poly.type
_entity_poly.pdbx_seq_one_letter_code
_entity_poly.pdbx_strand_id
1 'polypeptide(L)'
;MSQPSDPSPASNPRLEQAAVTDESIQKVHSILIREHGEPSEGYHPMPLFLLGFISAMILISAIYLVHYRGDFDPLVYDERYDPKLAAASAGPVQLTPEQMVAQGKKLFQTCATCHQATGQGIKGTYPPLAGSEWAQGSEERVIRILLHGLSGELKVHGETYNGNMPAFGPGGGYNWKDDRIAYVLTYVRQEWGNTAGPVTPEKVKEVRTATADRKTPWTQSELEAIE
;
A
#
# COMPACT_ATOMS: atom_id res chain seq x y z
N MET A 1 24.29 -30.20 -87.27
CA MET A 1 22.86 -29.94 -87.53
C MET A 1 22.13 -30.01 -86.21
N SER A 2 21.39 -28.96 -85.93
CA SER A 2 20.97 -28.49 -84.62
C SER A 2 19.83 -29.33 -84.02
N GLN A 3 19.93 -29.62 -82.72
CA GLN A 3 18.76 -30.02 -81.92
C GLN A 3 17.94 -28.77 -81.54
N PRO A 4 16.61 -28.81 -81.63
CA PRO A 4 15.75 -27.81 -81.03
C PRO A 4 15.44 -28.15 -79.56
N SER A 5 15.44 -27.07 -78.79
CA SER A 5 15.23 -26.84 -77.36
C SER A 5 13.98 -27.46 -76.72
N ASP A 6 14.18 -28.01 -75.51
CA ASP A 6 13.12 -28.33 -74.54
C ASP A 6 12.43 -27.08 -73.96
N PRO A 7 11.14 -27.16 -73.59
CA PRO A 7 10.40 -26.06 -72.99
C PRO A 7 10.69 -25.91 -71.49
N SER A 8 10.85 -24.65 -71.07
CA SER A 8 11.12 -24.21 -69.70
C SER A 8 9.96 -24.53 -68.72
N PRO A 9 10.24 -25.03 -67.49
CA PRO A 9 9.23 -25.15 -66.45
C PRO A 9 9.05 -23.79 -65.75
N ALA A 10 7.80 -23.33 -65.69
CA ALA A 10 7.39 -22.11 -65.01
C ALA A 10 7.88 -22.07 -63.54
N SER A 11 8.64 -21.03 -63.19
CA SER A 11 9.19 -20.84 -61.84
C SER A 11 8.24 -20.02 -60.97
N ASN A 12 7.82 -20.64 -59.87
CA ASN A 12 6.99 -20.05 -58.82
C ASN A 12 7.83 -19.08 -57.97
N PRO A 13 7.44 -17.79 -57.80
CA PRO A 13 8.29 -16.74 -57.22
C PRO A 13 8.48 -16.79 -55.69
N ARG A 14 8.02 -17.86 -55.01
CA ARG A 14 8.07 -18.00 -53.55
C ARG A 14 9.09 -19.02 -53.01
N LEU A 15 9.88 -19.65 -53.86
CA LEU A 15 10.92 -20.59 -53.43
C LEU A 15 12.30 -19.92 -53.45
N GLU A 16 13.00 -19.98 -52.32
CA GLU A 16 14.32 -19.40 -52.05
C GLU A 16 15.31 -19.67 -53.19
N GLN A 17 15.75 -18.60 -53.87
CA GLN A 17 16.83 -18.68 -54.85
C GLN A 17 18.17 -18.78 -54.11
N ALA A 18 18.76 -19.97 -54.04
CA ALA A 18 20.09 -20.22 -53.48
C ALA A 18 21.27 -19.60 -54.29
N ALA A 19 21.00 -18.56 -55.08
CA ALA A 19 21.98 -17.87 -55.94
C ALA A 19 21.72 -16.36 -56.01
N VAL A 20 21.14 -15.78 -54.97
CA VAL A 20 21.03 -14.32 -54.87
C VAL A 20 22.40 -13.78 -54.46
N THR A 21 23.18 -13.30 -55.43
CA THR A 21 24.45 -12.62 -55.17
C THR A 21 24.21 -11.19 -54.67
N ASP A 22 25.11 -10.64 -53.86
CA ASP A 22 25.01 -9.26 -53.36
C ASP A 22 24.78 -8.25 -54.49
N GLU A 23 25.44 -8.46 -55.63
CA GLU A 23 25.28 -7.63 -56.83
C GLU A 23 23.84 -7.68 -57.37
N SER A 24 23.20 -8.86 -57.35
CA SER A 24 21.81 -9.01 -57.77
C SER A 24 20.82 -8.33 -56.82
N ILE A 25 21.06 -8.37 -55.50
CA ILE A 25 20.24 -7.64 -54.52
C ILE A 25 20.41 -6.15 -54.70
N GLN A 26 21.65 -5.65 -54.81
CA GLN A 26 21.92 -4.22 -55.00
C GLN A 26 21.32 -3.69 -56.30
N LYS A 27 21.30 -4.50 -57.36
CA LYS A 27 20.63 -4.15 -58.62
C LYS A 27 19.11 -4.05 -58.46
N VAL A 28 18.48 -4.98 -57.74
CA VAL A 28 17.05 -4.89 -57.42
C VAL A 28 16.76 -3.71 -56.51
N HIS A 29 17.58 -3.47 -55.48
CA HIS A 29 17.45 -2.33 -54.56
C HIS A 29 17.60 -0.99 -55.28
N SER A 30 18.57 -0.85 -56.17
CA SER A 30 18.77 0.38 -56.96
C SER A 30 17.63 0.63 -57.96
N ILE A 31 17.03 -0.41 -58.53
CA ILE A 31 15.82 -0.28 -59.35
C ILE A 31 14.63 0.14 -58.47
N LEU A 32 14.44 -0.50 -57.30
CA LEU A 32 13.36 -0.19 -56.36
C LEU A 32 13.45 1.23 -55.80
N ILE A 33 14.63 1.69 -55.38
CA ILE A 33 14.86 3.05 -54.86
C ILE A 33 14.69 4.10 -55.98
N ARG A 34 15.02 3.75 -57.23
CA ARG A 34 14.83 4.66 -58.37
C ARG A 34 13.36 4.84 -58.74
N GLU A 35 12.55 3.79 -58.60
CA GLU A 35 11.13 3.80 -59.01
C GLU A 35 10.16 4.13 -57.87
N HIS A 36 10.51 3.77 -56.64
CA HIS A 36 9.74 4.08 -55.44
C HIS A 36 10.58 4.98 -54.52
N GLY A 37 10.05 6.16 -54.20
CA GLY A 37 10.65 7.00 -53.15
C GLY A 37 10.71 6.24 -51.82
N GLU A 38 11.66 6.63 -50.96
CA GLU A 38 11.80 6.05 -49.62
C GLU A 38 10.44 6.08 -48.90
N PRO A 39 10.02 4.97 -48.26
CA PRO A 39 8.75 4.93 -47.54
C PRO A 39 8.80 5.97 -46.44
N SER A 40 8.06 7.06 -46.62
CA SER A 40 7.93 8.09 -45.61
C SER A 40 6.95 7.60 -44.56
N GLU A 41 7.40 7.56 -43.30
CA GLU A 41 6.51 7.42 -42.16
C GLU A 41 5.73 8.72 -42.00
N GLY A 42 4.69 8.89 -42.81
CA GLY A 42 3.78 10.02 -42.70
C GLY A 42 3.07 9.97 -41.35
N TYR A 43 2.85 11.11 -40.71
CA TYR A 43 2.05 11.17 -39.49
C TYR A 43 0.58 10.89 -39.83
N HIS A 44 0.08 9.69 -39.51
CA HIS A 44 -1.33 9.38 -39.58
C HIS A 44 -1.94 9.56 -38.18
N PRO A 45 -2.92 10.47 -38.00
CA PRO A 45 -3.55 10.65 -36.70
C PRO A 45 -4.17 9.32 -36.27
N MET A 46 -3.96 8.95 -35.00
CA MET A 46 -4.49 7.68 -34.48
C MET A 46 -5.99 7.60 -34.75
N PRO A 47 -6.48 6.45 -35.26
CA PRO A 47 -7.89 6.31 -35.59
C PRO A 47 -8.74 6.55 -34.35
N LEU A 48 -9.67 7.51 -34.44
CA LEU A 48 -10.50 7.93 -33.31
C LEU A 48 -11.30 6.76 -32.68
N PHE A 49 -11.66 5.75 -33.47
CA PHE A 49 -12.34 4.56 -32.96
C PHE A 49 -11.46 3.73 -32.02
N LEU A 50 -10.16 3.60 -32.32
CA LEU A 50 -9.21 2.86 -31.49
C LEU A 50 -8.97 3.61 -30.18
N LEU A 51 -8.84 4.93 -30.27
CA LEU A 51 -8.67 5.78 -29.09
C LEU A 51 -9.92 5.75 -28.19
N GLY A 52 -11.12 5.74 -28.80
CA GLY A 52 -12.39 5.57 -28.08
C GLY A 52 -12.50 4.20 -27.41
N PHE A 53 -12.09 3.12 -28.09
CA PHE A 53 -12.08 1.76 -27.53
C PHE A 53 -11.12 1.63 -26.35
N ILE A 54 -9.89 2.12 -26.48
CA ILE A 54 -8.89 2.12 -25.39
C ILE A 54 -9.40 2.95 -24.20
N SER A 55 -9.96 4.14 -24.47
CA SER A 55 -10.54 4.99 -23.43
C SER A 55 -11.70 4.31 -22.70
N ALA A 56 -12.57 3.61 -23.44
CA ALA A 56 -13.67 2.84 -22.86
C ALA A 56 -13.16 1.68 -21.98
N MET A 57 -12.13 0.95 -22.43
CA MET A 57 -11.50 -0.12 -21.63
C MET A 57 -10.89 0.42 -20.33
N ILE A 58 -10.19 1.56 -20.39
CA ILE A 58 -9.62 2.21 -19.21
C ILE A 58 -10.75 2.67 -18.27
N LEU A 59 -11.79 3.31 -18.81
CA LEU A 59 -12.93 3.79 -18.03
C LEU A 59 -13.67 2.64 -17.34
N ILE A 60 -13.99 1.57 -18.06
CA ILE A 60 -14.66 0.38 -17.51
C ILE A 60 -13.78 -0.26 -16.45
N SER A 61 -12.47 -0.39 -16.69
CA SER A 61 -11.53 -0.95 -15.72
C SER A 61 -11.43 -0.08 -14.46
N ALA A 62 -11.43 1.24 -14.60
CA ALA A 62 -11.41 2.17 -13.47
C ALA A 62 -12.71 2.11 -12.66
N ILE A 63 -13.87 2.09 -13.34
CA ILE A 63 -15.19 1.94 -12.69
C ILE A 63 -15.25 0.58 -11.96
N TYR A 64 -14.83 -0.49 -12.62
CA TYR A 64 -14.77 -1.82 -12.03
C TYR A 64 -13.88 -1.83 -10.78
N LEU A 65 -12.66 -1.28 -10.87
CA LEU A 65 -11.79 -1.17 -9.70
C LEU A 65 -12.44 -0.34 -8.59
N VAL A 66 -13.06 0.80 -8.91
CA VAL A 66 -13.72 1.64 -7.89
C VAL A 66 -14.86 0.91 -7.18
N HIS A 67 -15.64 0.11 -7.91
CA HIS A 67 -16.75 -0.65 -7.34
C HIS A 67 -16.31 -1.93 -6.61
N TYR A 68 -15.24 -2.57 -7.04
CA TYR A 68 -14.84 -3.90 -6.55
C TYR A 68 -13.49 -3.93 -5.81
N ARG A 69 -12.88 -2.78 -5.53
CA ARG A 69 -11.62 -2.68 -4.74
C ARG A 69 -11.74 -3.14 -3.28
N GLY A 70 -12.96 -3.32 -2.77
CA GLY A 70 -13.20 -3.75 -1.38
C GLY A 70 -12.52 -2.85 -0.35
N ASP A 71 -12.36 -1.56 -0.66
CA ASP A 71 -11.61 -0.54 0.10
C ASP A 71 -10.20 -0.95 0.58
N PHE A 72 -9.63 -2.02 0.00
CA PHE A 72 -8.44 -2.71 0.49
C PHE A 72 -8.55 -3.16 1.95
N ASP A 73 -9.76 -3.44 2.42
CA ASP A 73 -10.00 -3.97 3.75
C ASP A 73 -9.51 -5.43 3.83
N PRO A 74 -8.61 -5.76 4.76
CA PRO A 74 -8.10 -7.12 4.92
C PRO A 74 -9.18 -8.18 5.17
N LEU A 75 -10.38 -7.79 5.61
CA LEU A 75 -11.49 -8.71 5.87
C LEU A 75 -12.29 -9.11 4.63
N VAL A 76 -12.23 -8.32 3.54
CA VAL A 76 -12.95 -8.63 2.29
C VAL A 76 -12.30 -9.82 1.55
N TYR A 77 -11.02 -10.10 1.84
CA TYR A 77 -10.26 -11.22 1.29
C TYR A 77 -10.16 -12.43 2.24
N ASP A 78 -10.93 -12.45 3.33
CA ASP A 78 -11.05 -13.63 4.18
C ASP A 78 -12.03 -14.62 3.52
N GLU A 79 -11.59 -15.84 3.20
CA GLU A 79 -12.45 -16.89 2.62
C GLU A 79 -13.61 -17.31 3.53
N ARG A 80 -13.60 -16.88 4.80
CA ARG A 80 -14.70 -17.06 5.75
C ARG A 80 -15.79 -15.98 5.63
N TYR A 81 -15.61 -15.00 4.75
CA TYR A 81 -16.52 -13.87 4.53
C TYR A 81 -17.80 -14.31 3.80
N ASP A 82 -18.95 -14.17 4.45
CA ASP A 82 -20.27 -14.37 3.83
C ASP A 82 -20.87 -13.01 3.40
N PRO A 83 -21.04 -12.77 2.09
CA PRO A 83 -21.57 -11.52 1.56
C PRO A 83 -23.02 -11.25 1.98
N LYS A 84 -23.81 -12.27 2.37
CA LYS A 84 -25.19 -12.07 2.87
C LYS A 84 -25.22 -11.52 4.29
N LEU A 85 -24.24 -11.89 5.12
CA LEU A 85 -24.05 -11.32 6.46
C LEU A 85 -23.49 -9.90 6.38
N ALA A 86 -22.59 -9.63 5.43
CA ALA A 86 -22.01 -8.31 5.24
C ALA A 86 -22.96 -7.27 4.60
N ALA A 87 -23.86 -7.70 3.71
CA ALA A 87 -24.90 -6.83 3.16
C ALA A 87 -25.92 -6.37 4.23
N ALA A 88 -26.06 -7.12 5.33
CA ALA A 88 -26.87 -6.73 6.49
C ALA A 88 -26.15 -5.71 7.40
N SER A 89 -24.83 -5.51 7.24
CA SER A 89 -24.01 -4.58 8.00
C SER A 89 -23.53 -3.39 7.15
N ALA A 90 -24.45 -2.71 6.46
CA ALA A 90 -24.16 -1.51 5.66
C ALA A 90 -23.86 -0.26 6.53
N GLY A 91 -22.98 -0.42 7.51
CA GLY A 91 -22.30 0.63 8.25
C GLY A 91 -20.79 0.39 8.21
N PRO A 92 -19.94 1.31 8.71
CA PRO A 92 -18.51 1.03 8.87
C PRO A 92 -18.37 -0.30 9.61
N VAL A 93 -17.59 -1.23 9.04
CA VAL A 93 -17.36 -2.56 9.61
C VAL A 93 -16.68 -2.38 10.95
N GLN A 94 -17.47 -2.37 12.03
CA GLN A 94 -16.94 -2.35 13.37
C GLN A 94 -16.32 -3.72 13.61
N LEU A 95 -14.99 -3.75 13.65
CA LEU A 95 -14.25 -4.94 14.00
C LEU A 95 -14.64 -5.39 15.40
N THR A 96 -14.83 -6.70 15.56
CA THR A 96 -14.87 -7.29 16.91
C THR A 96 -13.54 -7.01 17.62
N PRO A 97 -13.52 -6.96 18.97
CA PRO A 97 -12.27 -6.80 19.73
C PRO A 97 -11.17 -7.78 19.30
N GLU A 98 -11.53 -9.03 19.02
CA GLU A 98 -10.60 -10.08 18.59
C GLU A 98 -9.99 -9.77 17.21
N GLN A 99 -10.79 -9.24 16.28
CA GLN A 99 -10.31 -8.81 14.97
C GLN A 99 -9.41 -7.57 15.08
N MET A 100 -9.74 -6.63 15.97
CA MET A 100 -8.90 -5.45 16.24
C MET A 100 -7.53 -5.87 16.79
N VAL A 101 -7.49 -6.82 17.73
CA VAL A 101 -6.23 -7.38 18.27
C VAL A 101 -5.42 -8.05 17.15
N ALA A 102 -6.06 -8.85 16.29
CA ALA A 102 -5.37 -9.53 15.19
C ALA A 102 -4.75 -8.54 14.18
N GLN A 103 -5.45 -7.45 13.85
CA GLN A 103 -4.90 -6.39 12.99
C GLN A 103 -3.83 -5.57 13.70
N GLY A 104 -4.06 -5.23 14.98
CA GLY A 104 -3.11 -4.53 15.83
C GLY A 104 -1.79 -5.28 15.95
N LYS A 105 -1.81 -6.60 16.06
CA LYS A 105 -0.61 -7.46 16.07
C LYS A 105 0.26 -7.30 14.83
N LYS A 106 -0.36 -7.18 13.66
CA LYS A 106 0.35 -6.96 12.38
C LYS A 106 0.97 -5.57 12.35
N LEU A 107 0.24 -4.55 12.80
CA LEU A 107 0.72 -3.18 12.86
C LEU A 107 1.85 -3.00 13.89
N PHE A 108 1.80 -3.75 14.99
CA PHE A 108 2.78 -3.72 16.07
C PHE A 108 4.20 -4.08 15.62
N GLN A 109 4.39 -4.73 14.46
CA GLN A 109 5.73 -4.98 13.93
C GLN A 109 6.55 -3.69 13.77
N THR A 110 5.89 -2.56 13.49
CA THR A 110 6.54 -1.24 13.44
C THR A 110 7.04 -0.81 14.82
N CYS A 111 6.24 -1.07 15.86
CA CYS A 111 6.51 -0.72 17.25
C CYS A 111 7.55 -1.66 17.89
N ALA A 112 7.58 -2.92 17.46
CA ALA A 112 8.45 -3.96 17.98
C ALA A 112 9.95 -3.66 17.76
N THR A 113 10.28 -2.80 16.78
CA THR A 113 11.66 -2.33 16.56
C THR A 113 12.27 -1.72 17.83
N CYS A 114 11.46 -0.98 18.61
CA CYS A 114 11.90 -0.35 19.86
C CYS A 114 11.35 -1.08 21.09
N HIS A 115 10.07 -1.45 21.07
CA HIS A 115 9.39 -2.06 22.22
C HIS A 115 9.56 -3.59 22.32
N GLN A 116 10.29 -4.20 21.37
CA GLN A 116 10.45 -5.64 21.21
C GLN A 116 9.15 -6.38 20.91
N ALA A 117 9.24 -7.58 20.32
CA ALA A 117 8.07 -8.40 20.05
C ALA A 117 7.34 -8.84 21.33
N THR A 118 8.05 -8.90 22.46
CA THR A 118 7.52 -9.23 23.78
C THR A 118 6.91 -8.04 24.52
N GLY A 119 7.00 -6.82 23.95
CA GLY A 119 6.53 -5.61 24.62
C GLY A 119 7.35 -5.22 25.85
N GLN A 120 8.48 -5.86 26.13
CA GLN A 120 9.32 -5.57 27.31
C GLN A 120 10.26 -4.36 27.10
N GLY A 121 10.39 -3.88 25.86
CA GLY A 121 11.35 -2.83 25.54
C GLY A 121 12.79 -3.23 25.85
N ILE A 122 13.63 -2.21 26.09
CA ILE A 122 15.04 -2.37 26.47
C ILE A 122 15.24 -1.52 27.72
N LYS A 123 15.57 -2.16 28.83
CA LYS A 123 15.76 -1.49 30.13
C LYS A 123 16.71 -0.29 30.00
N GLY A 124 16.26 0.87 30.48
CA GLY A 124 17.03 2.13 30.42
C GLY A 124 17.02 2.85 29.07
N THR A 125 16.42 2.29 28.01
CA THR A 125 16.36 2.93 26.68
C THR A 125 14.95 3.01 26.13
N TYR A 126 14.23 1.87 26.05
CA TYR A 126 12.86 1.82 25.58
C TYR A 126 11.95 1.23 26.66
N PRO A 127 10.89 1.94 27.05
CA PRO A 127 10.04 1.49 28.14
C PRO A 127 9.26 0.23 27.77
N PRO A 128 8.96 -0.64 28.76
CA PRO A 128 8.06 -1.77 28.57
C PRO A 128 6.63 -1.28 28.35
N LEU A 129 5.91 -1.94 27.44
CA LEU A 129 4.46 -1.86 27.26
C LEU A 129 3.75 -3.00 28.00
N ALA A 130 4.42 -4.15 28.15
CA ALA A 130 3.94 -5.30 28.89
C ALA A 130 3.77 -4.95 30.38
N GLY A 131 2.56 -5.08 30.91
CA GLY A 131 2.21 -4.77 32.30
C GLY A 131 2.35 -3.30 32.68
N SER A 132 2.60 -2.40 31.73
CA SER A 132 2.86 -0.98 32.00
C SER A 132 1.63 -0.27 32.54
N GLU A 133 1.81 0.55 33.58
CA GLU A 133 0.79 1.47 34.08
C GLU A 133 0.37 2.50 33.02
N TRP A 134 1.27 2.83 32.10
CA TRP A 134 0.99 3.74 30.98
C TRP A 134 0.09 3.08 29.93
N ALA A 135 0.37 1.81 29.58
CA ALA A 135 -0.46 1.07 28.64
C ALA A 135 -1.84 0.77 29.21
N GLN A 136 -1.94 0.47 30.50
CA GLN A 136 -3.18 0.07 31.16
C GLN A 136 -4.02 1.23 31.71
N GLY A 137 -3.43 2.42 31.85
CA GLY A 137 -4.12 3.62 32.33
C GLY A 137 -5.08 4.23 31.31
N SER A 138 -5.17 5.55 31.34
CA SER A 138 -6.05 6.34 30.48
C SER A 138 -5.88 6.00 29.00
N GLU A 139 -7.01 5.76 28.35
CA GLU A 139 -7.10 5.56 26.91
C GLU A 139 -6.66 6.82 26.15
N GLU A 140 -7.06 8.02 26.60
CA GLU A 140 -6.69 9.26 25.92
C GLU A 140 -5.19 9.52 25.92
N ARG A 141 -4.51 9.17 27.02
CA ARG A 141 -3.06 9.32 27.16
C ARG A 141 -2.31 8.50 26.12
N VAL A 142 -2.64 7.22 25.97
CA VAL A 142 -1.96 6.36 24.98
C VAL A 142 -2.26 6.80 23.55
N ILE A 143 -3.46 7.34 23.29
CA ILE A 143 -3.81 7.92 21.99
C ILE A 143 -2.98 9.18 21.71
N ARG A 144 -2.87 10.09 22.68
CA ARG A 144 -2.08 11.33 22.57
C ARG A 144 -0.60 11.03 22.29
N ILE A 145 -0.03 10.07 23.01
CA ILE A 145 1.35 9.59 22.81
C ILE A 145 1.53 9.07 21.38
N LEU A 146 0.63 8.20 20.90
CA LEU A 146 0.82 7.63 19.58
C LEU A 146 0.59 8.64 18.46
N LEU A 147 -0.37 9.56 18.61
CA LEU A 147 -0.64 10.61 17.63
C LEU A 147 0.53 11.59 17.47
N HIS A 148 1.08 12.08 18.59
CA HIS A 148 2.02 13.22 18.57
C HIS A 148 3.45 12.86 19.01
N GLY A 149 3.67 11.64 19.46
CA GLY A 149 4.93 11.21 20.05
C GLY A 149 5.06 11.59 21.52
N LEU A 150 6.16 11.15 22.12
CA LEU A 150 6.51 11.41 23.52
C LEU A 150 8.01 11.69 23.59
N SER A 151 8.40 12.77 24.26
CA SER A 151 9.80 13.17 24.43
C SER A 151 10.09 13.54 25.88
N GLY A 152 11.31 13.25 26.31
CA GLY A 152 11.83 13.65 27.61
C GLY A 152 11.82 12.51 28.63
N GLU A 153 11.86 12.88 29.90
CA GLU A 153 11.87 11.93 31.00
C GLU A 153 10.49 11.27 31.17
N LEU A 154 10.50 9.94 31.26
CA LEU A 154 9.34 9.09 31.48
C LEU A 154 9.66 8.06 32.56
N LYS A 155 8.81 7.91 33.56
CA LYS A 155 8.92 6.85 34.58
C LYS A 155 7.93 5.73 34.30
N VAL A 156 8.43 4.50 34.14
CA VAL A 156 7.61 3.29 33.91
C VAL A 156 8.11 2.18 34.83
N HIS A 157 7.23 1.58 35.64
CA HIS A 157 7.59 0.56 36.64
C HIS A 157 8.71 1.00 37.60
N GLY A 158 8.74 2.28 37.94
CA GLY A 158 9.76 2.83 38.84
C GLY A 158 11.12 3.15 38.19
N GLU A 159 11.34 2.72 36.94
CA GLU A 159 12.55 3.00 36.17
C GLU A 159 12.38 4.26 35.33
N THR A 160 13.46 5.06 35.22
CA THR A 160 13.47 6.30 34.44
C THR A 160 14.01 6.04 33.04
N TYR A 161 13.26 6.50 32.04
CA TYR A 161 13.61 6.47 30.62
C TYR A 161 13.71 7.90 30.12
N ASN A 162 14.71 8.19 29.30
CA ASN A 162 14.80 9.47 28.60
C ASN A 162 14.99 9.19 27.13
N GLY A 163 13.94 9.44 26.35
CA GLY A 163 13.91 9.06 24.95
C GLY A 163 12.93 9.92 24.16
N ASN A 164 12.91 9.67 22.85
CA ASN A 164 11.98 10.31 21.93
C ASN A 164 11.26 9.24 21.11
N MET A 165 9.97 9.08 21.38
CA MET A 165 9.06 8.28 20.58
C MET A 165 8.49 9.15 19.47
N PRO A 166 8.67 8.78 18.18
CA PRO A 166 8.18 9.57 17.07
C PRO A 166 6.64 9.60 17.03
N ALA A 167 6.09 10.66 16.43
CA ALA A 167 4.68 10.76 16.15
C ALA A 167 4.26 9.78 15.04
N PHE A 168 3.14 9.07 15.25
CA PHE A 168 2.53 8.22 14.23
C PHE A 168 1.29 8.88 13.60
N GLY A 169 0.77 9.95 14.19
CA GLY A 169 -0.34 10.74 13.67
C GLY A 169 0.08 11.78 12.61
N PRO A 170 -0.74 12.84 12.40
CA PRO A 170 -0.49 13.86 11.39
C PRO A 170 0.81 14.60 11.66
N GLY A 171 1.63 14.83 10.64
CA GLY A 171 2.92 15.50 10.78
C GLY A 171 4.06 14.60 11.25
N GLY A 172 3.78 13.35 11.64
CA GLY A 172 4.77 12.30 11.83
C GLY A 172 5.16 11.59 10.53
N GLY A 173 6.28 10.86 10.54
CA GLY A 173 6.76 10.13 9.36
C GLY A 173 5.84 9.00 8.87
N TYR A 174 4.92 8.54 9.72
CA TYR A 174 4.02 7.43 9.40
C TYR A 174 2.61 7.86 8.95
N ASN A 175 2.09 8.99 9.45
CA ASN A 175 0.78 9.55 9.12
C ASN A 175 -0.39 8.54 9.15
N TRP A 176 -0.49 7.75 10.22
CA TRP A 176 -1.52 6.74 10.40
C TRP A 176 -2.92 7.35 10.62
N LYS A 177 -3.91 6.70 10.01
CA LYS A 177 -5.35 6.96 10.21
C LYS A 177 -5.83 6.43 11.56
N ASP A 178 -7.02 6.88 11.97
CA ASP A 178 -7.63 6.56 13.27
C ASP A 178 -7.75 5.05 13.51
N ASP A 179 -8.19 4.30 12.50
CA ASP A 179 -8.37 2.84 12.60
C ASP A 179 -7.08 2.11 12.97
N ARG A 180 -5.96 2.44 12.31
CA ARG A 180 -4.66 1.79 12.57
C ARG A 180 -4.16 2.07 13.98
N ILE A 181 -4.36 3.30 14.46
CA ILE A 181 -4.00 3.73 15.81
C ILE A 181 -4.87 2.99 16.83
N ALA A 182 -6.18 2.91 16.61
CA ALA A 182 -7.11 2.19 17.46
C ALA A 182 -6.75 0.70 17.57
N TYR A 183 -6.46 0.04 16.45
CA TYR A 183 -6.16 -1.40 16.43
C TYR A 183 -4.85 -1.73 17.14
N VAL A 184 -3.78 -0.97 16.89
CA VAL A 184 -2.49 -1.22 17.55
C VAL A 184 -2.57 -0.94 19.06
N LEU A 185 -3.29 0.10 19.48
CA LEU A 185 -3.46 0.42 20.89
C LEU A 185 -4.31 -0.65 21.59
N THR A 186 -5.35 -1.15 20.92
CA THR A 186 -6.16 -2.27 21.41
C THR A 186 -5.30 -3.52 21.62
N TYR A 187 -4.45 -3.88 20.66
CA TYR A 187 -3.50 -4.98 20.81
C TYR A 187 -2.57 -4.76 22.00
N VAL A 188 -1.93 -3.59 22.12
CA VAL A 188 -1.03 -3.28 23.24
C VAL A 188 -1.75 -3.34 24.60
N ARG A 189 -3.02 -2.92 24.67
CA ARG A 189 -3.82 -2.88 25.91
C ARG A 189 -4.36 -4.24 26.36
N GLN A 190 -4.38 -5.24 25.49
CA GLN A 190 -4.92 -6.58 25.78
C GLN A 190 -3.85 -7.69 25.76
N GLU A 191 -2.62 -7.36 25.40
CA GLU A 191 -1.51 -8.33 25.33
C GLU A 191 -0.61 -8.28 26.56
N TRP A 192 0.19 -9.33 26.73
CA TRP A 192 1.18 -9.46 27.81
C TRP A 192 0.61 -9.27 29.22
N GLY A 193 -0.63 -9.74 29.44
CA GLY A 193 -1.31 -9.64 30.72
C GLY A 193 -1.94 -8.26 30.99
N ASN A 194 -1.90 -7.34 30.02
CA ASN A 194 -2.68 -6.11 30.10
C ASN A 194 -4.18 -6.45 29.97
N THR A 195 -5.00 -5.80 30.79
CA THR A 195 -6.45 -6.07 30.88
C THR A 195 -7.30 -4.85 30.54
N ALA A 196 -6.69 -3.83 29.92
CA ALA A 196 -7.36 -2.58 29.65
C ALA A 196 -8.30 -2.68 28.44
N GLY A 197 -9.37 -1.88 28.47
CA GLY A 197 -10.40 -1.89 27.42
C GLY A 197 -9.85 -1.55 26.03
N PRO A 198 -10.52 -2.02 24.96
CA PRO A 198 -10.14 -1.69 23.58
C PRO A 198 -10.27 -0.19 23.30
N VAL A 199 -9.49 0.29 22.34
CA VAL A 199 -9.55 1.68 21.84
C VAL A 199 -10.35 1.71 20.57
N THR A 200 -11.34 2.59 20.48
CA THR A 200 -12.17 2.70 19.27
C THR A 200 -11.66 3.78 18.30
N PRO A 201 -11.86 3.62 16.98
CA PRO A 201 -11.50 4.65 16.00
C PRO A 201 -12.17 6.00 16.27
N GLU A 202 -13.40 6.01 16.80
CA GLU A 202 -14.13 7.23 17.14
C GLU A 202 -13.44 8.01 18.25
N LYS A 203 -12.95 7.33 19.29
CA LYS A 203 -12.21 7.97 20.37
C LYS A 203 -10.86 8.50 19.88
N VAL A 204 -10.17 7.78 18.99
CA VAL A 204 -8.94 8.29 18.37
C VAL A 204 -9.22 9.56 17.56
N LYS A 205 -10.30 9.58 16.79
CA LYS A 205 -10.71 10.75 16.01
C LYS A 205 -11.04 11.94 16.91
N GLU A 206 -11.76 11.72 18.00
CA GLU A 206 -12.07 12.74 19.01
C GLU A 206 -10.79 13.38 19.54
N VAL A 207 -9.83 12.56 20.01
CA VAL A 207 -8.55 13.04 20.54
C VAL A 207 -7.73 13.73 19.45
N ARG A 208 -7.74 13.23 18.21
CA ARG A 208 -7.05 13.87 17.08
C ARG A 208 -7.60 15.27 16.82
N THR A 209 -8.92 15.44 16.81
CA THR A 209 -9.53 16.77 16.66
C THR A 209 -9.19 17.67 17.83
N ALA A 210 -9.24 17.16 19.08
CA ALA A 210 -8.91 17.93 20.28
C ALA A 210 -7.44 18.37 20.35
N THR A 211 -6.54 17.72 19.60
CA THR A 211 -5.09 17.96 19.62
C THR A 211 -4.55 18.40 18.27
N ALA A 212 -5.41 18.83 17.34
CA ALA A 212 -5.04 19.13 15.95
C ALA A 212 -3.98 20.23 15.82
N ASP A 213 -3.97 21.20 16.74
CA ASP A 213 -3.02 22.32 16.71
C ASP A 213 -1.64 21.97 17.27
N ARG A 214 -1.50 20.81 17.92
CA ARG A 214 -0.25 20.39 18.54
C ARG A 214 0.74 19.88 17.50
N LYS A 215 1.98 20.35 17.60
CA LYS A 215 3.09 19.99 16.68
C LYS A 215 4.32 19.41 17.40
N THR A 216 4.30 19.44 18.73
CA THR A 216 5.41 18.98 19.58
C THR A 216 5.03 17.69 20.27
N PRO A 217 6.00 16.77 20.48
CA PRO A 217 5.79 15.58 21.30
C PRO A 217 5.28 15.95 22.70
N TRP A 218 4.56 15.02 23.32
CA TRP A 218 4.15 15.15 24.71
C TRP A 218 5.33 14.94 25.65
N THR A 219 5.24 15.48 26.85
CA THR A 219 6.09 15.14 28.00
C THR A 219 5.27 14.42 29.06
N GLN A 220 5.92 13.69 29.97
CA GLN A 220 5.22 13.01 31.07
C GLN A 220 4.37 13.99 31.89
N SER A 221 4.93 15.14 32.27
CA SER A 221 4.23 16.14 33.10
C SER A 221 2.99 16.73 32.42
N GLU A 222 3.03 16.96 31.12
CA GLU A 222 1.85 17.43 30.37
C GLU A 222 0.74 16.38 30.31
N LEU A 223 1.08 15.10 30.16
CA LEU A 223 0.10 14.02 30.09
C LEU A 223 -0.52 13.70 31.45
N GLU A 224 0.26 13.81 32.52
CA GLU A 224 -0.24 13.67 33.89
C GLU A 224 -1.14 14.82 34.29
N ALA A 225 -0.94 16.03 33.76
CA ALA A 225 -1.79 17.19 34.05
C ALA A 225 -3.16 17.18 33.36
N ILE A 226 -3.37 16.28 32.40
CA ILE A 226 -4.64 16.14 31.65
C ILE A 226 -5.59 15.15 32.34
N GLU A 227 -5.11 14.41 33.34
CA GLU A 227 -5.85 13.42 34.12
C GLU A 227 -6.08 13.86 35.57
#